data_AF-A0A950C1X8-F1
#
_entry.id   AF-A0A950C1X8-F1
#
_cell.length_a   1.000
_cell.length_b   1.000
_cell.length_c   1.000
_cell.angle_alpha   90.00
_cell.angle_beta   90.00
_cell.angle_gamma   90.00
#
_symmetry.space_group_name_H-M   'P 1'
#
loop_
_entity.id
_entity.type
_entity.pdbx_description
1 polymer ?
#
loop_
_entity_poly.entity_id
_entity_poly.type
_entity_poly.pdbx_seq_one_letter_code
_entity_poly.pdbx_strand_id
1 'polypeptide(L)' 'HTRSHKGFFVTTSTFSLAAEKFVADHPIELIDGSRLVELVQEALGPGARRESQPAWF' A
#
# COMPACT_ATOMS: atom_id res chain seq x y z
N HIS A 1 2.54 -5.87 -29.45
CA HIS A 1 3.26 -5.06 -28.44
C HIS A 1 2.48 -5.16 -27.13
N THR A 2 2.86 -6.09 -26.26
CA THR A 2 2.23 -6.30 -24.94
C THR A 2 2.79 -5.26 -23.99
N ARG A 3 2.01 -4.21 -23.68
CA ARG A 3 2.36 -3.27 -22.61
C ARG A 3 2.51 -4.07 -21.33
N SER A 4 3.74 -4.23 -20.84
CA SER A 4 3.97 -4.83 -19.53
C SER A 4 3.44 -3.84 -18.49
N HIS A 5 2.25 -4.12 -17.97
CA HIS A 5 1.63 -3.30 -16.94
C HIS A 5 2.45 -3.47 -15.65
N LYS A 6 2.82 -2.36 -15.02
CA LYS A 6 3.49 -2.34 -13.71
C LYS A 6 2.66 -3.15 -12.71
N GLY A 7 3.27 -4.11 -12.03
CA GLY A 7 2.65 -4.91 -10.98
C GLY A 7 2.68 -4.19 -9.63
N PHE A 8 1.81 -4.58 -8.70
CA PHE A 8 1.77 -4.05 -7.34
C PHE A 8 1.81 -5.20 -6.34
N PHE A 9 2.65 -5.08 -5.31
CA PHE A 9 2.61 -5.96 -4.14
C PHE A 9 2.16 -5.12 -2.95
N VAL A 10 1.03 -5.51 -2.35
CA VAL A 10 0.41 -4.78 -1.24
C VAL A 10 0.45 -5.64 0.02
N THR A 11 0.88 -5.06 1.13
CA THR A 11 0.87 -5.71 2.45
C THR A 11 0.44 -4.74 3.53
N THR A 12 -0.08 -5.26 4.64
CA THR A 12 -0.37 -4.46 5.84
C THR A 12 0.85 -4.34 6.77
N SER A 13 1.94 -5.06 6.47
CA SER A 13 3.20 -5.03 7.23
C SER A 13 4.27 -4.24 6.45
N THR A 14 5.55 -4.56 6.68
CA THR A 14 6.69 -3.96 5.98
C THR A 14 7.36 -4.97 5.04
N PHE A 15 8.15 -4.46 4.10
CA PHE A 15 9.00 -5.27 3.25
C PHE A 15 10.40 -5.43 3.85
N SER A 16 11.10 -6.48 3.44
CA SER A 16 12.52 -6.62 3.75
C SER A 16 13.36 -5.79 2.78
N LEU A 17 14.56 -5.42 3.22
CA LEU A 17 15.55 -4.74 2.36
C LEU A 17 15.85 -5.52 1.07
N ALA A 18 15.81 -6.86 1.12
CA ALA A 18 16.01 -7.69 -0.06
C ALA A 18 14.88 -7.53 -1.08
N ALA A 19 13.62 -7.42 -0.63
CA ALA A 19 12.47 -7.17 -1.49
C ALA A 19 12.53 -5.77 -2.11
N GLU A 20 12.91 -4.76 -1.33
CA GLU A 20 13.11 -3.38 -1.83
C GLU A 20 14.19 -3.31 -2.91
N LYS A 21 15.33 -3.99 -2.69
CA LYS A 21 16.40 -4.07 -3.70
C LYS A 21 15.97 -4.83 -4.93
N PHE A 22 15.17 -5.88 -4.78
CA PHE A 22 14.66 -6.64 -5.91
C PHE A 22 13.80 -5.77 -6.83
N VAL A 23 12.85 -5.00 -6.27
CA VAL A 23 11.94 -4.19 -7.09
C VAL A 23 12.59 -2.98 -7.77
N ALA A 24 13.80 -2.57 -7.35
CA ALA A 24 14.51 -1.45 -7.99
C ALA A 24 14.71 -1.65 -9.50
N ASP A 25 14.90 -2.90 -9.92
CA ASP A 25 15.13 -3.28 -11.33
C ASP A 25 13.91 -3.96 -11.98
N HIS A 26 12.77 -4.05 -11.27
CA HIS A 26 11.58 -4.77 -11.74
C HIS A 26 10.38 -3.82 -11.84
N PRO A 27 9.42 -4.06 -12.75
CA PRO A 27 8.24 -3.23 -12.90
C PRO A 27 7.19 -3.56 -11.82
N ILE A 28 7.59 -3.52 -10.55
CA ILE A 28 6.76 -3.84 -9.39
C ILE A 28 6.81 -2.67 -8.41
N GLU A 29 5.67 -2.20 -7.96
CA GLU A 29 5.55 -1.24 -6.88
C GLU A 29 5.22 -1.94 -5.56
N LEU A 30 5.90 -1.53 -4.49
CA LEU A 30 5.65 -2.03 -3.15
C LEU A 30 4.79 -1.02 -2.40
N ILE A 31 3.66 -1.48 -1.87
CA ILE A 31 2.79 -0.70 -0.99
C ILE A 31 2.76 -1.39 0.37
N ASP A 32 3.42 -0.78 1.34
CA ASP A 32 3.46 -1.27 2.73
C ASP A 32 2.30 -0.69 3.57
N GLY A 33 2.24 -1.09 4.84
CA GLY A 33 1.17 -0.67 5.74
C GLY A 33 1.06 0.84 5.90
N SER A 34 2.20 1.56 6.00
CA SER A 34 2.22 3.01 6.09
C SER A 34 1.64 3.66 4.83
N ARG A 35 2.14 3.24 3.66
CA ARG A 35 1.68 3.79 2.38
C ARG A 35 0.22 3.46 2.11
N LEU A 36 -0.23 2.28 2.51
CA LEU A 36 -1.63 1.87 2.39
C LEU A 36 -2.55 2.78 3.22
N VAL A 37 -2.14 3.17 4.44
CA VAL A 37 -2.90 4.10 5.27
C VAL A 37 -3.03 5.47 4.61
N GLU A 38 -1.95 5.99 4.04
CA GLU A 38 -1.96 7.27 3.30
C GLU A 38 -2.92 7.20 2.11
N LEU A 39 -2.83 6.16 1.28
CA LEU A 39 -3.70 5.98 0.11
C LEU A 39 -5.18 5.88 0.49
N VAL A 40 -5.50 5.22 1.60
CA VAL A 40 -6.87 5.15 2.12
C VAL A 40 -7.35 6.52 2.58
N GLN A 41 -6.51 7.30 3.27
CA GLN A 41 -6.85 8.66 3.70
C GLN A 41 -7.07 9.60 2.52
N GLU A 42 -6.18 9.55 1.52
CA GLU A 42 -6.31 10.31 0.27
C GLU A 42 -7.61 9.97 -0.46
N ALA A 43 -7.95 8.67 -0.56
CA ALA A 43 -9.14 8.21 -1.27
C ALA A 43 -10.45 8.60 -0.58
N LEU A 44 -10.47 8.65 0.75
CA LEU A 44 -11.67 9.01 1.50
C LEU A 44 -11.90 10.53 1.58
N GLY A 45 -10.88 11.34 1.30
CA GLY A 45 -10.96 12.81 1.26
C GLY A 45 -11.04 13.50 2.64
N PRO A 46 -11.02 14.85 2.67
CA PRO A 46 -11.13 15.61 3.91
C PRO A 46 -12.51 15.42 4.55
N GLY A 47 -12.57 14.72 5.68
CA GLY A 47 -13.82 14.43 6.41
C GLY A 47 -14.10 12.94 6.63
N ALA A 48 -13.24 12.06 6.11
CA ALA A 48 -13.27 10.63 6.34
C ALA A 48 -13.13 10.26 7.83
N ARG A 49 -14.26 10.20 8.53
CA ARG A 49 -14.30 9.76 9.92
C ARG A 49 -14.01 8.26 9.93
N ARG A 50 -12.89 7.85 10.54
CA ARG A 50 -12.68 6.45 10.95
C ARG A 50 -13.92 6.05 11.75
N GLU A 51 -14.68 5.08 11.25
CA GLU A 51 -15.76 4.50 12.04
C GLU A 51 -15.16 4.07 13.37
N SER A 52 -15.71 4.60 14.47
CA SER A 52 -15.20 4.32 15.81
C SER A 52 -15.18 2.82 16.00
N GLN A 53 -14.03 2.27 16.42
CA GLN A 53 -13.93 0.85 16.77
C GLN A 53 -15.15 0.48 17.61
N PRO A 54 -15.83 -0.62 17.29
CA PRO A 54 -17.00 -0.99 18.06
C PRO A 54 -16.56 -1.21 19.51
N ALA A 55 -17.39 -0.77 20.45
CA ALA A 55 -17.04 -0.62 21.87
C ALA A 55 -16.82 -1.95 22.63
N TRP A 56 -16.54 -3.06 21.95
CA TRP A 56 -16.41 -4.39 22.53
C TRP A 56 -14.97 -4.94 22.59
N PHE A 57 -13.97 -4.06 22.79
CA PHE A 57 -12.64 -4.47 23.24
C PHE A 57 -12.43 -4.13 24.72
#